data_AF-A0A9J7KZW6-F1
#
_entry.id   AF-A0A9J7KZW6-F1
#
_cell.length_a   1.000
_cell.length_b   1.000
_cell.length_c   1.000
_cell.angle_alpha   90.00
_cell.angle_beta   90.00
_cell.angle_gamma   90.00
#
_symmetry.space_group_name_H-M   'P 1'
#
loop_
_entity.id
_entity.type
_entity.pdbx_description
1 polymer ?
#
loop_
_entity_poly.entity_id
_entity_poly.type
_entity_poly.pdbx_seq_one_letter_code
_entity_poly.pdbx_strand_id
1 'polypeptide(L)'
;MSSEKAAYVVEAAGRARRDRPGAARMVTVAVAVGAGVLVVAALVFLFHEVKHVRENSAQLKDQILTLKDRTLAMEIKQDTAAKDNQEVTALKIQLSSLKTELQQEKADGASLRERLAVLETKFQLGHAEEHSFGNFREDEKPNQADSVSEHNGTLRRYRRSDNSVTTPAGLFRGPEGPAGRDGRDGRDGAPGPPGPPGPSGGCGGCGGQSCPQKPCTAVPLGMESGAIPDGHITASSQYNTGSCATSKGRLHSQEGAGAWCSAQNNNQQWLQVDVGAETTVAGVITQGRAGADQWVTSYKLRFSRDGSTWSTYLDNLGRDRVFSGNFDRDTEVRHLLEPPVTARYVRFWPQAWNSHLSMRVEVLGQDCPGD
;
A
#
# COMPACT_ATOMS: atom_id res chain seq x y z
N MET A 1 29.52 -31.91 -25.96
CA MET A 1 29.79 -31.22 -24.68
C MET A 1 28.45 -30.96 -24.03
N SER A 2 28.04 -31.87 -23.15
CA SER A 2 26.74 -31.86 -22.48
C SER A 2 26.79 -30.88 -21.32
N SER A 3 25.95 -29.86 -21.33
CA SER A 3 25.79 -28.93 -20.22
C SER A 3 24.80 -29.53 -19.22
N GLU A 4 25.31 -30.09 -18.14
CA GLU A 4 24.53 -30.43 -16.94
C GLU A 4 23.81 -29.18 -16.42
N LYS A 5 22.48 -29.20 -16.43
CA LYS A 5 21.68 -28.32 -15.58
C LYS A 5 21.56 -29.00 -14.21
N ALA A 6 22.38 -28.57 -13.27
CA ALA A 6 22.27 -28.97 -11.88
C ALA A 6 20.94 -28.45 -11.29
N ALA A 7 20.01 -29.35 -11.00
CA ALA A 7 18.84 -29.07 -10.19
C ALA A 7 19.27 -28.99 -8.72
N TYR A 8 19.14 -27.83 -8.10
CA TYR A 8 19.30 -27.68 -6.66
C TYR A 8 18.11 -28.33 -5.94
N VAL A 9 18.34 -29.50 -5.34
CA VAL A 9 17.39 -30.17 -4.44
C VAL A 9 17.57 -29.55 -3.05
N VAL A 10 16.57 -28.83 -2.54
CA VAL A 10 16.53 -28.40 -1.13
C VAL A 10 15.67 -29.40 -0.36
N GLU A 11 16.30 -30.17 0.51
CA GLU A 11 15.66 -31.14 1.40
C GLU A 11 15.10 -30.41 2.63
N ALA A 12 13.77 -30.25 2.70
CA ALA A 12 13.11 -29.64 3.87
C ALA A 12 12.53 -30.73 4.77
N ALA A 13 13.24 -31.09 5.83
CA ALA A 13 12.76 -32.01 6.87
C ALA A 13 11.94 -31.24 7.93
N GLY A 14 10.62 -31.27 7.83
CA GLY A 14 9.70 -30.72 8.84
C GLY A 14 9.20 -31.79 9.81
N ARG A 15 9.47 -31.63 11.12
CA ARG A 15 8.91 -32.48 12.19
C ARG A 15 7.55 -31.93 12.65
N ALA A 16 6.48 -32.65 12.40
CA ALA A 16 5.20 -32.41 13.07
C ALA A 16 5.30 -32.91 14.53
N ARG A 17 5.07 -32.03 15.51
CA ARG A 17 4.83 -32.46 16.90
C ARG A 17 3.42 -33.03 16.99
N ARG A 18 3.32 -34.34 17.19
CA ARG A 18 2.14 -35.02 17.75
C ARG A 18 2.62 -35.96 18.85
N ASP A 19 1.91 -35.96 19.96
CA ASP A 19 2.27 -36.71 21.17
C ASP A 19 2.34 -38.24 20.95
N ARG A 20 3.50 -38.82 21.32
CA ARG A 20 3.82 -40.25 21.62
C ARG A 20 3.81 -41.32 20.49
N PRO A 21 4.57 -42.44 20.68
CA PRO A 21 5.46 -42.98 19.65
C PRO A 21 4.98 -44.26 18.97
N GLY A 22 5.29 -44.39 17.68
CA GLY A 22 5.13 -45.62 16.91
C GLY A 22 5.42 -45.35 15.44
N ALA A 23 6.38 -46.06 14.88
CA ALA A 23 7.00 -45.87 13.56
C ALA A 23 6.06 -45.38 12.43
N ALA A 24 6.42 -44.27 11.77
CA ALA A 24 5.80 -43.84 10.52
C ALA A 24 6.88 -43.61 9.45
N ARG A 25 6.71 -44.29 8.32
CA ARG A 25 7.58 -44.23 7.12
C ARG A 25 7.50 -42.85 6.45
N MET A 26 8.62 -42.38 5.91
CA MET A 26 8.68 -41.15 5.11
C MET A 26 7.82 -41.27 3.85
N VAL A 27 7.04 -40.24 3.56
CA VAL A 27 6.41 -40.02 2.25
C VAL A 27 6.97 -38.72 1.69
N THR A 28 7.72 -38.83 0.59
CA THR A 28 8.29 -37.72 -0.16
C THR A 28 7.25 -37.17 -1.12
N VAL A 29 6.92 -35.88 -1.02
CA VAL A 29 6.10 -35.19 -2.02
C VAL A 29 6.97 -34.12 -2.68
N ALA A 30 7.28 -34.31 -3.96
CA ALA A 30 7.93 -33.30 -4.79
C ALA A 30 6.87 -32.32 -5.31
N VAL A 31 7.07 -31.01 -5.11
CA VAL A 31 6.18 -29.97 -5.65
C VAL A 31 6.95 -29.15 -6.68
N ALA A 32 6.49 -29.20 -7.92
CA ALA A 32 7.01 -28.38 -9.02
C ALA A 32 6.43 -26.96 -8.94
N VAL A 33 7.28 -25.95 -9.09
CA VAL A 33 6.88 -24.54 -9.06
C VAL A 33 6.36 -24.14 -10.44
N GLY A 34 5.05 -23.90 -10.52
CA GLY A 34 4.37 -23.32 -11.69
C GLY A 34 3.28 -22.34 -11.24
N ALA A 35 2.86 -21.44 -12.14
CA ALA A 35 1.88 -20.38 -11.87
C ALA A 35 0.58 -20.88 -11.21
N GLY A 36 0.20 -22.14 -11.44
CA GLY A 36 -0.95 -22.79 -10.79
C GLY A 36 -0.84 -22.86 -9.26
N VAL A 37 0.35 -23.03 -8.68
CA VAL A 37 0.53 -23.10 -7.21
C VAL A 37 0.27 -21.76 -6.55
N LEU A 38 0.66 -20.65 -7.19
CA LEU A 38 0.41 -19.29 -6.69
C LEU A 38 -1.08 -18.93 -6.75
N VAL A 39 -1.79 -19.35 -7.81
CA VAL A 39 -3.25 -19.13 -7.91
C VAL A 39 -4.01 -19.97 -6.89
N VAL A 40 -3.60 -21.22 -6.65
CA VAL A 40 -4.20 -22.07 -5.61
C VAL A 40 -3.96 -21.48 -4.21
N ALA A 41 -2.76 -20.96 -3.93
CA ALA A 41 -2.48 -20.28 -2.66
C ALA A 41 -3.33 -19.01 -2.48
N ALA A 42 -3.47 -18.19 -3.52
CA ALA A 42 -4.32 -16.99 -3.50
C ALA A 42 -5.82 -17.33 -3.30
N LEU A 43 -6.30 -18.41 -3.92
CA LEU A 43 -7.66 -18.90 -3.71
C LEU A 43 -7.87 -19.36 -2.26
N VAL A 44 -6.97 -20.19 -1.72
CA VAL A 44 -7.04 -20.66 -0.32
C VAL A 44 -7.01 -19.49 0.66
N PHE A 45 -6.20 -18.46 0.41
CA PHE A 45 -6.15 -17.25 1.22
C PHE A 45 -7.47 -16.46 1.16
N LEU A 46 -8.02 -16.22 -0.03
CA LEU A 46 -9.32 -15.55 -0.17
C LEU A 46 -10.45 -16.37 0.45
N PHE A 47 -10.41 -17.70 0.37
CA PHE A 47 -11.37 -18.56 1.07
C PHE A 47 -11.25 -18.42 2.60
N HIS A 48 -10.04 -18.33 3.13
CA HIS A 48 -9.82 -18.13 4.55
C HIS A 48 -10.29 -16.75 5.01
N GLU A 49 -9.99 -15.68 4.25
CA GLU A 49 -10.49 -14.32 4.51
C GLU A 49 -12.02 -14.26 4.42
N VAL A 50 -12.63 -14.88 3.41
CA VAL A 50 -14.09 -14.98 3.30
C VAL A 50 -14.69 -15.77 4.47
N LYS A 51 -14.00 -16.82 4.96
CA LYS A 51 -14.42 -17.58 6.13
C LYS A 51 -14.32 -16.73 7.40
N HIS A 52 -13.22 -16.00 7.58
CA HIS A 52 -12.99 -15.12 8.72
C HIS A 52 -14.03 -13.98 8.77
N VAL A 53 -14.29 -13.30 7.64
CA VAL A 53 -15.34 -12.29 7.53
C VAL A 53 -16.74 -12.89 7.79
N ARG A 54 -17.00 -14.14 7.38
CA ARG A 54 -18.27 -14.82 7.71
C ARG A 54 -18.41 -15.11 9.20
N GLU A 55 -17.35 -15.57 9.85
CA GLU A 55 -17.33 -15.86 11.29
C GLU A 55 -17.52 -14.57 12.10
N ASN A 56 -16.80 -13.49 11.76
CA ASN A 56 -16.98 -12.18 12.38
C ASN A 56 -18.38 -11.61 12.13
N SER A 57 -18.91 -11.72 10.91
CA SER A 57 -20.29 -11.31 10.60
C SER A 57 -21.33 -12.11 11.38
N ALA A 58 -21.09 -13.40 11.63
CA ALA A 58 -21.97 -14.24 12.44
C ALA A 58 -21.93 -13.81 13.91
N GLN A 59 -20.74 -13.62 14.47
CA GLN A 59 -20.55 -13.15 15.84
C GLN A 59 -21.22 -11.79 16.07
N LEU A 60 -21.08 -10.86 15.12
CA LEU A 60 -21.67 -9.54 15.20
C LEU A 60 -23.21 -9.57 15.08
N LYS A 61 -23.77 -10.50 14.28
CA LYS A 61 -25.23 -10.74 14.23
C LYS A 61 -25.76 -11.27 15.56
N ASP A 62 -25.05 -12.18 16.22
CA ASP A 62 -25.46 -12.71 17.53
C ASP A 62 -25.40 -11.64 18.62
N GLN A 63 -24.39 -10.77 18.58
CA GLN A 63 -24.31 -9.60 19.47
C GLN A 63 -25.47 -8.62 19.24
N ILE A 64 -25.79 -8.31 17.97
CA ILE A 64 -26.92 -7.46 17.61
C ILE A 64 -28.24 -8.08 18.08
N LEU A 65 -28.43 -9.39 17.91
CA LEU A 65 -29.64 -10.10 18.35
C LEU A 65 -29.78 -10.01 19.88
N THR A 66 -28.71 -10.31 20.60
CA THR A 66 -28.67 -10.23 22.07
C THR A 66 -28.97 -8.81 22.58
N LEU A 67 -28.39 -7.79 21.94
CA LEU A 67 -28.65 -6.38 22.29
C LEU A 67 -30.06 -5.94 21.92
N LYS A 68 -30.61 -6.43 20.82
CA LYS A 68 -32.00 -6.18 20.42
C LYS A 68 -32.98 -6.77 21.42
N ASP A 69 -32.75 -8.00 21.88
CA ASP A 69 -33.57 -8.66 22.90
C ASP A 69 -33.51 -7.93 24.24
N ARG A 70 -32.32 -7.45 24.64
CA ARG A 70 -32.16 -6.60 25.84
C ARG A 70 -32.86 -5.25 25.70
N THR A 71 -32.73 -4.60 24.54
CA THR A 71 -33.39 -3.31 24.28
C THR A 71 -34.92 -3.47 24.34
N LEU A 72 -35.46 -4.52 23.72
CA LEU A 72 -36.89 -4.82 23.74
C LEU A 72 -37.40 -5.12 25.16
N ALA A 73 -36.64 -5.92 25.93
CA ALA A 73 -36.99 -6.22 27.32
C ALA A 73 -36.99 -4.98 28.22
N MET A 74 -36.12 -3.99 27.94
CA MET A 74 -36.13 -2.72 28.67
C MET A 74 -37.25 -1.79 28.22
N GLU A 75 -37.57 -1.73 26.92
CA GLU A 75 -38.73 -0.97 26.42
C GLU A 75 -40.04 -1.47 27.05
N ILE A 76 -40.23 -2.80 27.16
CA ILE A 76 -41.41 -3.40 27.82
C ILE A 76 -41.46 -3.05 29.32
N LYS A 77 -40.31 -2.99 30.01
CA LYS A 77 -40.25 -2.60 31.44
C LYS A 77 -40.49 -1.10 31.63
N GLN A 78 -40.11 -0.28 30.66
CA GLN A 78 -40.25 1.18 30.74
C GLN A 78 -41.71 1.63 30.71
N ASP A 79 -42.61 0.85 30.09
CA ASP A 79 -44.07 1.04 30.16
C ASP A 79 -44.64 0.82 31.58
N THR A 80 -43.86 0.24 32.50
CA THR A 80 -44.26 0.00 33.90
C THR A 80 -43.58 0.89 34.94
N ALA A 81 -42.53 1.64 34.58
CA ALA A 81 -41.84 2.57 35.49
C ALA A 81 -41.10 3.68 34.71
N ALA A 82 -41.49 4.94 34.93
CA ALA A 82 -41.01 6.12 34.23
C ALA A 82 -39.58 6.59 34.63
N LYS A 83 -38.59 5.69 34.80
CA LYS A 83 -37.26 6.08 35.32
C LYS A 83 -36.03 5.79 34.45
N ASP A 84 -36.09 4.99 33.38
CA ASP A 84 -34.86 4.50 32.70
C ASP A 84 -34.71 4.90 31.21
N ASN A 85 -34.97 6.17 30.87
CA ASN A 85 -34.83 6.64 29.48
C ASN A 85 -33.36 6.70 28.99
N GLN A 86 -32.42 6.90 29.91
CA GLN A 86 -31.00 7.07 29.57
C GLN A 86 -30.32 5.75 29.19
N GLU A 87 -30.70 4.63 29.81
CA GLU A 87 -30.12 3.31 29.56
C GLU A 87 -30.60 2.71 28.22
N VAL A 88 -31.89 2.87 27.90
CA VAL A 88 -32.43 2.48 26.58
C VAL A 88 -31.82 3.31 25.45
N THR A 89 -31.56 4.60 25.69
CA THR A 89 -30.87 5.45 24.71
C THR A 89 -29.43 4.97 24.47
N ALA A 90 -28.71 4.59 25.53
CA ALA A 90 -27.36 4.05 25.40
C ALA A 90 -27.32 2.72 24.62
N LEU A 91 -28.26 1.80 24.87
CA LEU A 91 -28.36 0.56 24.10
C LEU A 91 -28.70 0.80 22.62
N LYS A 92 -29.58 1.77 22.32
CA LYS A 92 -29.91 2.15 20.94
C LYS A 92 -28.69 2.68 20.19
N ILE A 93 -27.83 3.47 20.85
CA ILE A 93 -26.57 3.94 20.28
C ILE A 93 -25.65 2.75 19.99
N GLN A 94 -25.46 1.85 20.95
CA GLN A 94 -24.64 0.64 20.75
C GLN A 94 -25.16 -0.24 19.60
N LEU A 95 -26.48 -0.43 19.50
CA LEU A 95 -27.11 -1.18 18.43
C LEU A 95 -26.87 -0.53 17.06
N SER A 96 -26.96 0.81 16.97
CA SER A 96 -26.68 1.54 15.74
C SER A 96 -25.21 1.42 15.31
N SER A 97 -24.29 1.42 16.28
CA SER A 97 -22.86 1.23 16.07
C SER A 97 -22.55 -0.16 15.50
N LEU A 98 -22.99 -1.23 16.18
CA LEU A 98 -22.77 -2.61 15.72
C LEU A 98 -23.45 -2.89 14.39
N LYS A 99 -24.62 -2.29 14.13
CA LYS A 99 -25.30 -2.39 12.84
C LYS A 99 -24.48 -1.77 11.71
N THR A 100 -23.79 -0.66 11.99
CA THR A 100 -22.89 -0.01 11.03
C THR A 100 -21.66 -0.87 10.76
N GLU A 101 -21.04 -1.43 11.81
CA GLU A 101 -19.92 -2.39 11.66
C GLU A 101 -20.34 -3.62 10.83
N LEU A 102 -21.56 -4.15 11.03
CA LEU A 102 -22.06 -5.29 10.25
C LEU A 102 -22.26 -4.96 8.77
N GLN A 103 -22.62 -3.71 8.44
CA GLN A 103 -22.72 -3.27 7.05
C GLN A 103 -21.34 -3.13 6.41
N GLN A 104 -20.36 -2.65 7.16
CA GLN A 104 -18.97 -2.55 6.70
C GLN A 104 -18.35 -3.92 6.44
N GLU A 105 -18.47 -4.86 7.38
CA GLU A 105 -18.01 -6.26 7.19
C GLU A 105 -18.70 -6.97 6.02
N LYS A 106 -19.98 -6.64 5.75
CA LYS A 106 -20.69 -7.14 4.57
C LYS A 106 -20.17 -6.55 3.26
N ALA A 107 -19.80 -5.26 3.25
CA ALA A 107 -19.21 -4.60 2.10
C ALA A 107 -17.81 -5.17 1.79
N ASP A 108 -16.99 -5.36 2.81
CA ASP A 108 -15.67 -5.97 2.70
C ASP A 108 -15.77 -7.42 2.21
N GLY A 109 -16.72 -8.19 2.75
CA GLY A 109 -17.03 -9.53 2.27
C GLY A 109 -17.56 -9.58 0.84
N ALA A 110 -18.27 -8.55 0.37
CA ALA A 110 -18.72 -8.45 -1.02
C ALA A 110 -17.55 -8.15 -1.96
N SER A 111 -16.65 -7.24 -1.59
CA SER A 111 -15.43 -6.95 -2.35
C SER A 111 -14.51 -8.17 -2.45
N LEU A 112 -14.36 -8.94 -1.36
CA LEU A 112 -13.58 -10.19 -1.37
C LEU A 112 -14.19 -11.26 -2.29
N ARG A 113 -15.52 -11.37 -2.35
CA ARG A 113 -16.22 -12.29 -3.27
C ARG A 113 -16.05 -11.88 -4.72
N GLU A 114 -16.05 -10.59 -5.01
CA GLU A 114 -15.78 -10.07 -6.35
C GLU A 114 -14.34 -10.39 -6.78
N ARG A 115 -13.36 -10.19 -5.89
CA ARG A 115 -11.96 -10.57 -6.12
C ARG A 115 -11.79 -12.07 -6.32
N LEU A 116 -12.50 -12.89 -5.54
CA LEU A 116 -12.54 -14.36 -5.69
C LEU A 116 -13.11 -14.76 -7.06
N ALA A 117 -14.23 -14.17 -7.48
CA ALA A 117 -14.85 -14.44 -8.78
C ALA A 117 -13.94 -14.04 -9.95
N VAL A 118 -13.23 -12.91 -9.85
CA VAL A 118 -12.24 -12.48 -10.86
C VAL A 118 -11.08 -13.48 -10.94
N LEU A 119 -10.59 -13.99 -9.80
CA LEU A 119 -9.51 -14.98 -9.76
C LEU A 119 -9.96 -16.36 -10.26
N GLU A 120 -11.15 -16.81 -9.91
CA GLU A 120 -11.76 -18.03 -10.45
C GLU A 120 -11.93 -17.93 -11.97
N THR A 121 -12.38 -16.79 -12.49
CA THR A 121 -12.52 -16.55 -13.94
C THR A 121 -11.15 -16.56 -14.65
N LYS A 122 -10.14 -15.92 -14.06
CA LYS A 122 -8.75 -15.93 -14.59
C LYS A 122 -8.12 -17.32 -14.54
N PHE A 123 -8.42 -18.11 -13.52
CA PHE A 123 -7.98 -19.51 -13.42
C PHE A 123 -8.60 -20.38 -14.53
N GLN A 124 -9.90 -20.23 -14.80
CA GLN A 124 -10.58 -20.93 -15.90
C GLN A 124 -10.07 -20.52 -17.29
N LEU A 125 -9.75 -19.24 -17.49
CA LEU A 125 -9.16 -18.74 -18.74
C LEU A 125 -7.70 -19.22 -18.95
N GLY A 126 -6.91 -19.33 -17.88
CA GLY A 126 -5.54 -19.85 -17.93
C GLY A 126 -5.45 -21.33 -18.35
N HIS A 127 -6.50 -22.13 -18.12
CA HIS A 127 -6.60 -23.50 -18.64
C HIS A 127 -7.02 -23.57 -20.12
N ALA A 128 -7.56 -22.50 -20.70
CA ALA A 128 -7.96 -22.48 -22.11
C ALA A 128 -6.79 -22.17 -23.07
N GLU A 129 -5.78 -21.41 -22.63
CA GLU A 129 -4.63 -21.02 -23.48
C GLU A 129 -3.53 -22.09 -23.59
N GLU A 130 -3.40 -23.02 -22.63
CA GLU A 130 -2.40 -24.10 -22.72
C GLU A 130 -2.79 -25.21 -23.73
N HIS A 131 -4.04 -25.26 -24.21
CA HIS A 131 -4.51 -26.29 -25.14
C HIS A 131 -4.40 -25.93 -26.64
N SER A 132 -3.85 -24.76 -27.01
CA SER A 132 -3.77 -24.33 -28.42
C SER A 132 -2.37 -24.33 -29.06
N PHE A 133 -1.31 -24.78 -28.37
CA PHE A 133 0.04 -24.91 -28.95
C PHE A 133 0.47 -26.37 -29.04
N GLY A 134 -0.16 -27.11 -29.95
CA GLY A 134 0.18 -28.50 -30.21
C GLY A 134 -0.38 -28.97 -31.54
N ASN A 135 0.10 -28.38 -32.64
CA ASN A 135 0.20 -29.04 -33.94
C ASN A 135 0.73 -28.06 -35.00
N PHE A 136 2.02 -28.14 -35.33
CA PHE A 136 2.47 -27.87 -36.68
C PHE A 136 3.56 -28.87 -37.08
N ARG A 137 3.30 -29.48 -38.24
CA ARG A 137 4.01 -30.59 -38.89
C ARG A 137 5.45 -30.21 -39.26
N GLU A 138 6.29 -31.24 -39.26
CA GLU A 138 7.56 -31.30 -39.99
C GLU A 138 7.33 -30.98 -41.47
N ASP A 139 8.16 -30.13 -42.08
CA ASP A 139 8.53 -30.22 -43.49
C ASP A 139 9.87 -29.50 -43.77
N GLU A 140 10.80 -30.30 -44.30
CA GLU A 140 11.92 -30.08 -45.23
C GLU A 140 12.79 -28.80 -45.25
N LYS A 141 14.12 -29.04 -45.21
CA LYS A 141 15.21 -28.13 -45.64
C LYS A 141 15.26 -27.99 -47.17
N PRO A 142 15.91 -26.94 -47.72
CA PRO A 142 17.30 -27.13 -48.17
C PRO A 142 18.26 -25.93 -47.92
N ASN A 143 19.54 -26.29 -47.70
CA ASN A 143 20.84 -25.75 -48.22
C ASN A 143 20.87 -24.36 -48.89
N GLN A 144 21.95 -23.56 -48.96
CA GLN A 144 23.34 -23.51 -48.45
C GLN A 144 23.93 -22.15 -48.96
N ALA A 145 25.07 -21.75 -48.41
CA ALA A 145 25.86 -20.52 -48.57
C ALA A 145 26.08 -19.94 -50.00
N ASP A 146 26.30 -18.61 -50.09
CA ASP A 146 27.58 -18.02 -50.55
C ASP A 146 27.63 -16.46 -50.55
N SER A 147 28.60 -15.91 -49.79
CA SER A 147 29.70 -15.01 -50.20
C SER A 147 29.51 -13.55 -50.76
N VAL A 148 30.09 -12.60 -49.99
CA VAL A 148 30.95 -11.39 -50.27
C VAL A 148 30.48 -10.12 -51.05
N SER A 149 30.68 -8.96 -50.39
CA SER A 149 31.55 -7.81 -50.79
C SER A 149 30.90 -6.40 -50.89
N GLU A 150 31.27 -5.58 -49.89
CA GLU A 150 31.63 -4.15 -49.86
C GLU A 150 31.20 -3.18 -50.97
N HIS A 151 30.66 -2.01 -50.57
CA HIS A 151 31.18 -0.70 -51.02
C HIS A 151 30.92 0.45 -50.02
N ASN A 152 31.90 1.36 -49.99
CA ASN A 152 32.17 2.49 -49.11
C ASN A 152 31.17 3.67 -49.19
N GLY A 153 31.06 4.49 -48.14
CA GLY A 153 30.31 5.76 -48.18
C GLY A 153 30.21 6.61 -46.90
N THR A 154 31.35 7.09 -46.39
CA THR A 154 31.64 8.38 -45.71
C THR A 154 30.59 9.14 -44.86
N LEU A 155 30.95 9.27 -43.57
CA LEU A 155 30.67 10.26 -42.51
C LEU A 155 30.04 11.64 -42.86
N ARG A 156 29.03 12.04 -42.05
CA ARG A 156 28.93 13.41 -41.49
C ARG A 156 28.46 13.40 -40.03
N ARG A 157 29.24 14.06 -39.18
CA ARG A 157 28.97 14.37 -37.76
C ARG A 157 27.86 15.43 -37.65
N TYR A 158 27.05 15.33 -36.60
CA TYR A 158 26.66 16.52 -35.84
C TYR A 158 26.62 16.21 -34.35
N ARG A 159 27.41 16.98 -33.60
CA ARG A 159 27.48 17.03 -32.14
C ARG A 159 26.63 18.24 -31.74
N ARG A 160 25.75 18.12 -30.75
CA ARG A 160 25.29 19.28 -29.98
C ARG A 160 25.28 18.96 -28.50
N SER A 161 25.86 19.93 -27.80
CA SER A 161 26.15 20.04 -26.38
C SER A 161 24.94 20.46 -25.56
N ASP A 162 25.10 20.24 -24.27
CA ASP A 162 24.28 20.65 -23.14
C ASP A 162 23.85 22.14 -23.17
N ASN A 163 22.72 22.41 -22.53
CA ASN A 163 22.50 23.65 -21.80
C ASN A 163 21.52 23.40 -20.64
N SER A 164 22.05 23.49 -19.42
CA SER A 164 21.32 23.93 -18.24
C SER A 164 21.25 25.47 -18.23
N VAL A 165 20.24 26.04 -17.56
CA VAL A 165 20.35 27.15 -16.58
C VAL A 165 18.96 27.72 -16.27
N THR A 166 18.71 27.67 -14.97
CA THR A 166 17.85 28.38 -14.02
C THR A 166 17.44 29.84 -14.30
N THR A 167 16.42 30.27 -13.54
CA THR A 167 16.15 31.60 -12.92
C THR A 167 15.05 32.53 -13.50
N PRO A 168 14.42 33.40 -12.66
CA PRO A 168 12.96 33.56 -12.56
C PRO A 168 12.46 34.93 -13.06
N ALA A 169 11.16 35.05 -13.35
CA ALA A 169 10.56 36.31 -13.78
C ALA A 169 9.65 36.90 -12.68
N GLY A 170 10.19 37.90 -11.98
CA GLY A 170 9.40 38.90 -11.27
C GLY A 170 8.72 39.89 -12.23
N LEU A 171 7.77 40.64 -11.67
CA LEU A 171 6.93 41.65 -12.32
C LEU A 171 7.71 42.62 -13.21
N PHE A 172 7.38 42.63 -14.51
CA PHE A 172 7.79 43.69 -15.44
C PHE A 172 6.61 44.61 -15.74
N ARG A 173 6.73 45.86 -15.29
CA ARG A 173 5.88 47.00 -15.70
C ARG A 173 6.42 47.50 -17.05
N GLY A 174 5.55 47.67 -18.04
CA GLY A 174 5.94 47.96 -19.43
C GLY A 174 6.60 49.33 -19.63
N PRO A 175 7.32 49.55 -20.75
CA PRO A 175 7.86 50.87 -21.09
C PRO A 175 6.76 51.76 -21.69
N GLU A 176 6.68 53.01 -21.21
CA GLU A 176 5.89 54.07 -21.84
C GLU A 176 6.47 54.42 -23.22
N GLY A 177 5.58 54.67 -24.19
CA GLY A 177 5.96 55.05 -25.56
C GLY A 177 6.50 56.49 -25.65
N PRO A 178 7.29 56.83 -26.68
CA PRO A 178 7.89 58.16 -26.81
C PRO A 178 6.85 59.22 -27.16
N ALA A 179 7.05 60.44 -26.64
CA ALA A 179 6.22 61.60 -26.97
C ALA A 179 6.40 62.04 -28.44
N GLY A 180 5.29 62.37 -29.10
CA GLY A 180 5.27 62.95 -30.45
C GLY A 180 5.95 64.32 -30.53
N ARG A 181 6.51 64.65 -31.70
CA ARG A 181 7.35 65.84 -31.96
C ARG A 181 6.55 67.04 -32.50
N ASP A 182 5.64 67.60 -31.73
CA ASP A 182 5.07 68.93 -31.98
C ASP A 182 4.03 69.26 -30.91
N GLY A 183 4.34 70.25 -30.08
CA GLY A 183 3.41 70.77 -29.09
C GLY A 183 2.44 71.77 -29.70
N ARG A 184 1.19 71.72 -29.18
CA ARG A 184 0.09 72.69 -29.30
C ARG A 184 -0.83 72.48 -30.51
N ASP A 185 -1.58 71.38 -30.55
CA ASP A 185 -3.03 71.44 -30.40
C ASP A 185 -3.59 70.01 -30.36
N GLY A 186 -4.32 69.68 -29.29
CA GLY A 186 -5.00 68.39 -29.19
C GLY A 186 -6.17 68.32 -30.18
N ARG A 187 -5.91 67.76 -31.37
CA ARG A 187 -6.83 67.05 -32.27
C ARG A 187 -6.04 66.60 -33.51
N ASP A 188 -6.38 65.42 -34.02
CA ASP A 188 -5.97 64.88 -35.34
C ASP A 188 -4.78 63.90 -35.36
N GLY A 189 -5.01 62.73 -34.76
CA GLY A 189 -4.38 61.48 -35.19
C GLY A 189 -5.38 60.34 -35.03
N ALA A 190 -5.91 59.80 -36.14
CA ALA A 190 -6.79 58.64 -36.07
C ALA A 190 -6.06 57.48 -35.38
N PRO A 191 -6.65 56.79 -34.39
CA PRO A 191 -6.03 55.63 -33.77
C PRO A 191 -5.70 54.58 -34.85
N GLY A 192 -4.46 54.09 -34.84
CA GLY A 192 -4.07 52.97 -35.70
C GLY A 192 -4.94 51.73 -35.43
N PRO A 193 -5.09 50.81 -36.40
CA PRO A 193 -5.89 49.61 -36.23
C PRO A 193 -5.40 48.81 -35.01
N PRO A 194 -6.31 48.21 -34.22
CA PRO A 194 -5.92 47.36 -33.10
C PRO A 194 -4.97 46.26 -33.60
N GLY A 195 -3.86 46.06 -32.88
CA GLY A 195 -2.98 44.93 -33.14
C GLY A 195 -3.73 43.60 -33.02
N PRO A 196 -3.25 42.53 -33.68
CA PRO A 196 -3.88 41.22 -33.57
C PRO A 196 -3.98 40.80 -32.10
N PRO A 197 -5.09 40.17 -31.68
CA PRO A 197 -5.24 39.70 -30.31
C PRO A 197 -4.05 38.79 -29.97
N GLY A 198 -3.38 39.10 -28.86
CA GLY A 198 -2.34 38.25 -28.31
C GLY A 198 -2.88 36.83 -28.04
N PRO A 199 -1.99 35.82 -27.95
CA PRO A 199 -2.41 34.45 -27.72
C PRO A 199 -3.30 34.40 -26.48
N SER A 200 -4.47 33.81 -26.65
CA SER A 200 -5.53 33.69 -25.66
C SER A 200 -4.97 33.28 -24.29
N GLY A 201 -4.88 34.25 -23.37
CA GLY A 201 -4.84 34.00 -21.95
C GLY A 201 -6.17 33.35 -21.55
N GLY A 202 -6.20 32.03 -21.61
CA GLY A 202 -7.35 31.21 -21.24
C GLY A 202 -7.54 31.18 -19.73
N CYS A 203 -8.10 32.25 -19.16
CA CYS A 203 -8.73 32.24 -17.84
C CYS A 203 -9.97 33.14 -17.86
N GLY A 204 -10.88 32.89 -18.81
CA GLY A 204 -12.16 33.58 -18.91
C GLY A 204 -13.29 32.64 -18.55
N GLY A 205 -13.77 32.71 -17.30
CA GLY A 205 -15.10 32.20 -16.93
C GLY A 205 -15.15 30.81 -16.30
N CYS A 206 -14.84 30.72 -15.00
CA CYS A 206 -15.42 29.69 -14.15
C CYS A 206 -16.55 30.33 -13.34
N GLY A 207 -17.76 30.34 -13.89
CA GLY A 207 -18.95 30.60 -13.08
C GLY A 207 -19.15 29.43 -12.11
N GLY A 208 -18.90 29.64 -10.81
CA GLY A 208 -19.48 28.87 -9.70
C GLY A 208 -19.25 27.35 -9.65
N GLN A 209 -18.46 26.75 -10.53
CA GLN A 209 -18.13 25.33 -10.51
C GLN A 209 -16.66 25.20 -10.13
N SER A 210 -16.44 24.75 -8.89
CA SER A 210 -15.12 24.36 -8.40
C SER A 210 -14.42 23.49 -9.43
N CYS A 211 -13.24 23.90 -9.88
CA CYS A 211 -12.37 23.03 -10.68
C CYS A 211 -12.24 21.68 -9.96
N PRO A 212 -12.32 20.53 -10.65
CA PRO A 212 -12.15 19.23 -10.03
C PRO A 212 -10.77 19.21 -9.37
N GLN A 213 -10.74 19.37 -8.05
CA GLN A 213 -9.51 19.26 -7.29
C GLN A 213 -9.04 17.83 -7.46
N LYS A 214 -7.85 17.62 -8.00
CA LYS A 214 -7.29 16.27 -8.08
C LYS A 214 -7.23 15.75 -6.63
N PRO A 215 -7.77 14.55 -6.36
CA PRO A 215 -7.85 14.05 -4.99
C PRO A 215 -6.44 13.85 -4.43
N CYS A 216 -6.30 14.05 -3.11
CA CYS A 216 -5.06 13.75 -2.44
C CYS A 216 -4.73 12.25 -2.58
N THR A 217 -3.45 11.96 -2.78
CA THR A 217 -2.95 10.59 -2.95
C THR A 217 -1.99 10.22 -1.83
N ALA A 218 -1.97 8.94 -1.45
CA ALA A 218 -1.01 8.43 -0.48
C ALA A 218 0.26 7.96 -1.20
N VAL A 219 1.41 8.59 -0.93
CA VAL A 219 2.69 8.34 -1.59
C VAL A 219 3.76 7.86 -0.60
N PRO A 220 4.69 6.96 -0.99
CA PRO A 220 5.78 6.52 -0.12
C PRO A 220 6.67 7.68 0.34
N LEU A 221 7.00 7.73 1.64
CA LEU A 221 7.89 8.74 2.22
C LEU A 221 9.38 8.35 2.12
N GLY A 222 9.66 7.08 1.77
CA GLY A 222 10.98 6.66 1.34
C GLY A 222 11.71 5.76 2.32
N MET A 223 10.99 4.88 3.00
CA MET A 223 11.62 3.72 3.64
C MET A 223 12.25 2.81 2.59
N GLU A 224 11.53 2.46 1.52
CA GLU A 224 12.03 1.61 0.44
C GLU A 224 13.09 2.34 -0.40
N SER A 225 12.77 3.57 -0.83
CA SER A 225 13.66 4.34 -1.72
C SER A 225 14.96 4.80 -1.08
N GLY A 226 15.05 4.72 0.25
CA GLY A 226 16.20 5.21 1.02
C GLY A 226 16.21 6.73 1.24
N ALA A 227 15.15 7.46 0.85
CA ALA A 227 15.04 8.89 1.11
C ALA A 227 14.99 9.21 2.61
N ILE A 228 14.38 8.32 3.41
CA ILE A 228 14.53 8.33 4.88
C ILE A 228 15.88 7.67 5.21
N PRO A 229 16.84 8.37 5.86
CA PRO A 229 18.15 7.82 6.15
C PRO A 229 18.13 6.79 7.30
N ASP A 230 19.11 5.91 7.37
CA ASP A 230 19.17 4.84 8.39
C ASP A 230 19.12 5.37 9.83
N GLY A 231 19.73 6.53 10.10
CA GLY A 231 19.70 7.17 11.42
C GLY A 231 18.32 7.63 11.88
N HIS A 232 17.34 7.69 10.98
CA HIS A 232 15.95 8.02 11.29
C HIS A 232 15.11 6.79 11.62
N ILE A 233 15.67 5.58 11.51
CA ILE A 233 14.98 4.34 11.82
C ILE A 233 15.53 3.82 13.14
N THR A 234 14.68 3.74 14.16
CA THR A 234 15.05 3.29 15.52
C THR A 234 14.10 2.20 15.99
N ALA A 235 14.52 1.39 16.95
CA ALA A 235 13.70 0.32 17.51
C ALA A 235 13.93 0.18 19.02
N SER A 236 12.98 -0.47 19.69
CA SER A 236 13.12 -0.84 21.10
C SER A 236 14.32 -1.75 21.36
N SER A 237 14.57 -2.67 20.43
CA SER A 237 15.67 -3.61 20.44
C SER A 237 15.89 -4.18 19.04
N GLN A 238 17.05 -4.80 18.81
CA GLN A 238 17.35 -5.50 17.56
C GLN A 238 18.10 -6.79 17.87
N TYR A 239 17.82 -7.86 17.12
CA TYR A 239 18.41 -9.19 17.32
C TYR A 239 19.94 -9.17 17.14
N ASN A 240 20.42 -8.45 16.12
CA ASN A 240 21.83 -8.17 15.92
C ASN A 240 22.01 -6.89 15.10
N THR A 241 23.25 -6.38 15.04
CA THR A 241 23.62 -5.17 14.31
C THR A 241 23.90 -5.41 12.82
N GLY A 242 23.87 -6.66 12.36
CA GLY A 242 24.19 -7.05 10.98
C GLY A 242 22.94 -7.39 10.20
N SER A 243 22.65 -8.69 10.10
CA SER A 243 21.57 -9.21 9.25
C SER A 243 20.18 -8.71 9.64
N CYS A 244 19.88 -8.58 10.94
CA CYS A 244 18.57 -8.21 11.50
C CYS A 244 18.56 -6.80 12.11
N ALA A 245 19.40 -5.89 11.59
CA ALA A 245 19.49 -4.53 12.12
C ALA A 245 18.20 -3.74 11.87
N THR A 246 17.96 -2.73 12.71
CA THR A 246 16.81 -1.84 12.59
C THR A 246 16.68 -1.18 11.21
N SER A 247 17.80 -0.78 10.58
CA SER A 247 17.79 -0.19 9.25
C SER A 247 17.37 -1.15 8.13
N LYS A 248 17.37 -2.46 8.38
CA LYS A 248 16.89 -3.47 7.42
C LYS A 248 15.37 -3.61 7.42
N GLY A 249 14.66 -2.93 8.32
CA GLY A 249 13.19 -2.89 8.39
C GLY A 249 12.51 -2.07 7.29
N ARG A 250 13.17 -1.85 6.15
CA ARG A 250 12.62 -1.15 4.99
C ARG A 250 11.82 -2.12 4.12
N LEU A 251 10.72 -1.65 3.54
CA LEU A 251 9.94 -2.43 2.56
C LEU A 251 10.84 -2.96 1.44
N HIS A 252 10.58 -4.19 0.98
CA HIS A 252 11.37 -4.90 -0.05
C HIS A 252 12.86 -5.11 0.24
N SER A 253 13.35 -4.75 1.43
CA SER A 253 14.74 -5.00 1.81
C SER A 253 15.06 -6.50 1.75
N GLN A 254 16.09 -6.83 0.98
CA GLN A 254 16.67 -8.17 0.89
C GLN A 254 18.07 -8.24 1.52
N GLU A 255 18.56 -7.12 2.06
CA GLU A 255 19.89 -7.06 2.66
C GLU A 255 19.94 -7.82 4.00
N GLY A 256 20.95 -8.67 4.15
CA GLY A 256 21.11 -9.48 5.37
C GLY A 256 19.95 -10.44 5.57
N ALA A 257 19.19 -10.26 6.66
CA ALA A 257 17.99 -11.04 6.95
C ALA A 257 16.75 -10.52 6.21
N GLY A 258 16.83 -9.31 5.63
CA GLY A 258 15.74 -8.65 4.92
C GLY A 258 14.58 -8.27 5.83
N ALA A 259 14.85 -7.83 7.07
CA ALA A 259 13.89 -7.22 7.99
C ALA A 259 14.61 -6.67 9.23
N TRP A 260 13.93 -5.78 9.96
CA TRP A 260 14.23 -5.61 11.38
C TRP A 260 13.69 -6.81 12.15
N CYS A 261 14.50 -7.38 13.03
CA CYS A 261 14.10 -8.44 13.95
C CYS A 261 14.34 -7.95 15.37
N SER A 262 13.36 -8.07 16.27
CA SER A 262 13.54 -7.63 17.67
C SER A 262 14.55 -8.53 18.40
N ALA A 263 15.12 -8.07 19.52
CA ALA A 263 15.94 -8.94 20.36
C ALA A 263 15.08 -9.93 21.17
N GLN A 264 13.86 -9.51 21.51
CA GLN A 264 12.92 -10.27 22.34
C GLN A 264 11.54 -10.33 21.67
N ASN A 265 10.83 -11.44 21.87
CA ASN A 265 9.48 -11.64 21.35
C ASN A 265 8.45 -11.33 22.44
N ASN A 266 8.15 -10.05 22.64
CA ASN A 266 7.13 -9.60 23.59
C ASN A 266 6.41 -8.33 23.09
N ASN A 267 5.33 -7.94 23.75
CA ASN A 267 4.48 -6.82 23.32
C ASN A 267 5.03 -5.45 23.74
N GLN A 268 6.29 -5.37 24.19
CA GLN A 268 6.98 -4.13 24.53
C GLN A 268 7.94 -3.68 23.42
N GLN A 269 7.97 -4.40 22.30
CA GLN A 269 8.82 -4.07 21.17
C GLN A 269 8.19 -3.04 20.24
N TRP A 270 9.00 -2.21 19.59
CA TRP A 270 8.54 -1.26 18.59
C TRP A 270 9.60 -0.97 17.53
N LEU A 271 9.14 -0.63 16.33
CA LEU A 271 9.93 -0.04 15.24
C LEU A 271 9.42 1.38 15.02
N GLN A 272 10.33 2.34 14.94
CA GLN A 272 10.03 3.76 14.84
C GLN A 272 10.73 4.35 13.62
N VAL A 273 9.99 5.20 12.92
CA VAL A 273 10.42 5.93 11.74
C VAL A 273 10.28 7.43 12.04
N ASP A 274 11.38 8.18 11.95
CA ASP A 274 11.39 9.64 11.90
C ASP A 274 11.33 10.09 10.44
N VAL A 275 10.20 10.63 10.00
CA VAL A 275 10.02 11.10 8.62
C VAL A 275 10.73 12.44 8.34
N GLY A 276 11.44 13.00 9.34
CA GLY A 276 12.29 14.19 9.22
C GLY A 276 11.57 15.51 9.44
N ALA A 277 10.34 15.65 8.94
CA ALA A 277 9.50 16.83 9.12
C ALA A 277 8.06 16.45 9.48
N GLU A 278 7.31 17.37 10.10
CA GLU A 278 5.90 17.16 10.39
C GLU A 278 5.14 16.96 9.08
N THR A 279 4.61 15.76 8.88
CA THR A 279 4.00 15.30 7.63
C THR A 279 2.64 14.70 7.94
N THR A 280 1.68 14.87 7.03
CA THR A 280 0.39 14.17 7.11
C THR A 280 0.56 12.73 6.65
N VAL A 281 0.58 11.80 7.60
CA VAL A 281 0.68 10.36 7.35
C VAL A 281 -0.69 9.83 6.92
N ALA A 282 -0.77 9.36 5.68
CA ALA A 282 -1.98 8.83 5.07
C ALA A 282 -2.11 7.31 5.16
N GLY A 283 -1.04 6.59 5.49
CA GLY A 283 -1.05 5.13 5.50
C GLY A 283 0.27 4.50 5.86
N VAL A 284 0.26 3.17 5.96
CA VAL A 284 1.45 2.35 6.14
C VAL A 284 1.38 1.09 5.29
N ILE A 285 2.53 0.54 4.95
CA ILE A 285 2.66 -0.78 4.32
C ILE A 285 3.58 -1.62 5.21
N THR A 286 3.23 -2.88 5.43
CA THR A 286 4.06 -3.83 6.18
C THR A 286 4.31 -5.10 5.37
N GLN A 287 5.47 -5.71 5.58
CA GLN A 287 5.89 -6.95 4.92
C GLN A 287 6.63 -7.83 5.94
N GLY A 288 6.53 -9.15 5.80
CA GLY A 288 7.27 -10.12 6.62
C GLY A 288 8.77 -10.12 6.33
N ARG A 289 9.54 -11.03 6.93
CA ARG A 289 10.99 -11.14 6.72
C ARG A 289 11.33 -11.94 5.45
N ALA A 290 12.21 -11.43 4.58
CA ALA A 290 12.59 -12.17 3.36
C ALA A 290 13.24 -13.54 3.65
N GLY A 291 14.18 -13.58 4.59
CA GLY A 291 15.04 -14.76 4.78
C GLY A 291 14.47 -15.91 5.63
N ALA A 292 13.28 -15.77 6.23
CA ALA A 292 12.68 -16.80 7.09
C ALA A 292 11.17 -16.60 7.27
N ASP A 293 10.45 -17.66 7.63
CA ASP A 293 9.02 -17.59 7.96
C ASP A 293 8.77 -16.90 9.31
N GLN A 294 8.94 -15.58 9.32
CA GLN A 294 8.85 -14.70 10.49
C GLN A 294 8.18 -13.39 10.07
N TRP A 295 7.11 -13.01 10.77
CA TRP A 295 6.36 -11.80 10.45
C TRP A 295 5.46 -11.37 11.62
N VAL A 296 5.10 -10.10 11.65
CA VAL A 296 4.12 -9.53 12.58
C VAL A 296 2.71 -9.73 12.01
N THR A 297 1.81 -10.36 12.78
CA THR A 297 0.43 -10.66 12.37
C THR A 297 -0.58 -9.63 12.84
N SER A 298 -0.26 -8.85 13.88
CA SER A 298 -1.05 -7.69 14.27
C SER A 298 -0.21 -6.65 14.99
N TYR A 299 -0.58 -5.38 14.85
CA TYR A 299 0.14 -4.26 15.45
C TYR A 299 -0.78 -3.06 15.72
N LYS A 300 -0.33 -2.17 16.60
CA LYS A 300 -0.90 -0.83 16.80
C LYS A 300 0.05 0.21 16.21
N LEU A 301 -0.50 1.36 15.82
CA LEU A 301 0.30 2.51 15.41
C LEU A 301 0.27 3.57 16.51
N ARG A 302 1.43 4.17 16.79
CA ARG A 302 1.54 5.36 17.62
C ARG A 302 2.23 6.47 16.87
N PHE A 303 1.83 7.69 17.15
CA PHE A 303 2.30 8.88 16.47
C PHE A 303 2.82 9.90 17.48
N SER A 304 3.81 10.67 17.05
CA SER A 304 4.37 11.76 17.85
C SER A 304 4.89 12.87 16.94
N ARG A 305 4.83 14.11 17.43
CA ARG A 305 5.41 15.29 16.77
C ARG A 305 6.79 15.65 17.31
N ASP A 306 7.05 15.31 18.58
CA ASP A 306 8.23 15.69 19.34
C ASP A 306 9.15 14.50 19.69
N GLY A 307 8.70 13.28 19.42
CA GLY A 307 9.39 12.03 19.79
C GLY A 307 9.22 11.64 21.25
N SER A 308 8.57 12.47 22.07
CA SER A 308 8.44 12.31 23.52
C SER A 308 7.02 11.98 23.95
N THR A 309 6.03 12.65 23.35
CA THR A 309 4.61 12.49 23.64
C THR A 309 3.96 11.66 22.54
N TRP A 310 3.34 10.54 22.92
CA TRP A 310 2.85 9.53 21.97
C TRP A 310 1.34 9.33 22.08
N SER A 311 0.63 9.46 20.96
CA SER A 311 -0.78 9.11 20.83
C SER A 311 -0.93 7.79 20.06
N THR A 312 -1.85 6.93 20.49
CA THR A 312 -2.19 5.71 19.76
C THR A 312 -3.27 6.02 18.73
N TYR A 313 -3.20 5.42 17.55
CA TYR A 313 -4.25 5.53 16.54
C TYR A 313 -5.54 4.85 17.04
N LEU A 314 -6.67 5.54 16.90
CA LEU A 314 -7.96 5.07 17.41
C LEU A 314 -8.85 4.59 16.27
N ASP A 315 -9.72 3.63 16.57
CA ASP A 315 -10.83 3.24 15.70
C ASP A 315 -11.98 4.26 15.77
N ASN A 316 -13.02 4.05 14.95
CA ASN A 316 -14.19 4.91 14.89
C ASN A 316 -15.00 4.96 16.21
N LEU A 317 -14.69 4.08 17.18
CA LEU A 317 -15.30 4.03 18.50
C LEU A 317 -14.39 4.61 19.60
N GLY A 318 -13.24 5.19 19.23
CA GLY A 318 -12.29 5.79 20.16
C GLY A 318 -11.45 4.77 20.93
N ARG A 319 -11.39 3.51 20.49
CA ARG A 319 -10.54 2.46 21.10
C ARG A 319 -9.22 2.37 20.33
N ASP A 320 -8.17 1.85 20.97
CA ASP A 320 -6.91 1.55 20.29
C ASP A 320 -7.15 0.67 19.05
N ARG A 321 -6.86 1.20 17.86
CA ARG A 321 -6.98 0.44 16.61
C ARG A 321 -5.88 -0.62 16.54
N VAL A 322 -6.29 -1.87 16.39
CA VAL A 322 -5.39 -2.98 16.06
C VAL A 322 -5.49 -3.24 14.57
N PHE A 323 -4.36 -3.19 13.88
CA PHE A 323 -4.24 -3.48 12.46
C PHE A 323 -3.87 -4.95 12.26
N SER A 324 -4.54 -5.62 11.32
CA SER A 324 -4.14 -6.94 10.84
C SER A 324 -2.88 -6.78 10.00
N GLY A 325 -1.80 -7.43 10.41
CA GLY A 325 -0.51 -7.39 9.75
C GLY A 325 -0.37 -8.46 8.66
N ASN A 326 0.82 -9.01 8.56
CA ASN A 326 1.20 -9.96 7.53
C ASN A 326 0.76 -11.38 7.88
N PHE A 327 0.52 -12.18 6.85
CA PHE A 327 0.14 -13.59 6.93
C PHE A 327 1.17 -14.53 6.30
N ASP A 328 2.17 -13.97 5.63
CA ASP A 328 3.32 -14.67 5.08
C ASP A 328 4.55 -13.74 5.12
N ARG A 329 5.64 -14.18 4.50
CA ARG A 329 6.93 -13.51 4.56
C ARG A 329 7.12 -12.39 3.51
N ASP A 330 6.36 -12.39 2.42
CA ASP A 330 6.66 -11.60 1.21
C ASP A 330 5.50 -10.71 0.73
N THR A 331 4.25 -11.01 1.09
CA THR A 331 3.09 -10.21 0.69
C THR A 331 3.04 -8.92 1.50
N GLU A 332 2.95 -7.80 0.78
CA GLU A 332 2.72 -6.49 1.35
C GLU A 332 1.28 -6.34 1.83
N VAL A 333 1.12 -5.78 3.02
CA VAL A 333 -0.18 -5.44 3.60
C VAL A 333 -0.23 -3.94 3.77
N ARG A 334 -1.17 -3.30 3.08
CA ARG A 334 -1.36 -1.84 3.08
C ARG A 334 -2.57 -1.44 3.90
N HIS A 335 -2.40 -0.47 4.78
CA HIS A 335 -3.49 0.16 5.54
C HIS A 335 -3.46 1.67 5.33
N LEU A 336 -4.56 2.21 4.81
CA LEU A 336 -4.80 3.65 4.77
C LEU A 336 -5.37 4.11 6.12
N LEU A 337 -4.99 5.30 6.54
CA LEU A 337 -5.46 5.92 7.78
C LEU A 337 -6.60 6.87 7.45
N GLU A 338 -7.74 6.63 8.07
CA GLU A 338 -8.94 7.45 7.99
C GLU A 338 -9.41 7.77 9.42
N PRO A 339 -9.13 8.97 9.94
CA PRO A 339 -8.45 10.10 9.27
C PRO A 339 -6.92 9.95 9.18
N PRO A 340 -6.27 10.60 8.19
CA PRO A 340 -4.81 10.79 8.17
C PRO A 340 -4.30 11.50 9.43
N VAL A 341 -3.04 11.25 9.81
CA VAL A 341 -2.46 11.76 11.07
C VAL A 341 -1.25 12.62 10.80
N THR A 342 -1.28 13.88 11.26
CA THR A 342 -0.12 14.76 11.22
C THR A 342 0.89 14.39 12.31
N ALA A 343 2.07 13.91 11.91
CA ALA A 343 3.13 13.45 12.80
C ALA A 343 4.51 13.58 12.14
N ARG A 344 5.56 13.57 12.97
CA ARG A 344 6.95 13.40 12.51
C ARG A 344 7.47 11.98 12.78
N TYR A 345 7.02 11.38 13.87
CA TYR A 345 7.43 10.05 14.27
C TYR A 345 6.26 9.09 14.17
N VAL A 346 6.49 7.97 13.47
CA VAL A 346 5.55 6.86 13.35
C VAL A 346 6.15 5.64 14.04
N ARG A 347 5.43 5.05 14.97
CA ARG A 347 5.85 3.87 15.72
C ARG A 347 4.91 2.71 15.47
N PHE A 348 5.46 1.65 14.88
CA PHE A 348 4.83 0.36 14.76
C PHE A 348 5.01 -0.41 16.07
N TRP A 349 3.90 -0.85 16.65
CA TRP A 349 3.88 -1.52 17.94
C TRP A 349 3.24 -2.91 17.82
N PRO A 350 4.03 -3.95 17.51
CA PRO A 350 3.54 -5.32 17.32
C PRO A 350 2.79 -5.87 18.54
N GLN A 351 1.70 -6.59 18.27
CA GLN A 351 0.85 -7.23 19.28
C GLN A 351 0.86 -8.76 19.17
N ALA A 352 1.00 -9.29 17.96
CA ALA A 352 1.17 -10.72 17.69
C ALA A 352 2.08 -10.95 16.47
N TRP A 353 2.70 -12.14 16.41
CA TRP A 353 3.66 -12.50 15.37
C TRP A 353 3.67 -14.01 15.13
N ASN A 354 4.15 -14.41 13.96
CA ASN A 354 4.47 -15.79 13.63
C ASN A 354 5.96 -16.05 13.82
N SER A 355 6.32 -17.10 14.58
CA SER A 355 7.70 -17.56 14.87
C SER A 355 8.58 -16.54 15.60
N HIS A 356 8.89 -15.40 14.98
CA HIS A 356 9.70 -14.32 15.55
C HIS A 356 9.16 -12.97 15.09
N LEU A 357 9.18 -11.97 15.97
CA LEU A 357 8.81 -10.60 15.64
C LEU A 357 9.86 -10.03 14.67
N SER A 358 9.45 -9.95 13.41
CA SER A 358 10.24 -9.38 12.31
C SER A 358 9.31 -8.62 11.39
N MET A 359 9.74 -7.46 10.90
CA MET A 359 8.94 -6.68 9.96
C MET A 359 9.79 -5.76 9.08
N ARG A 360 9.26 -5.53 7.88
CA ARG A 360 9.64 -4.48 6.93
C ARG A 360 8.47 -3.52 6.81
N VAL A 361 8.74 -2.22 6.66
CA VAL A 361 7.69 -1.20 6.61
C VAL A 361 7.98 -0.10 5.59
N GLU A 362 6.89 0.53 5.13
CA GLU A 362 6.88 1.82 4.44
C GLU A 362 5.82 2.73 5.08
N VAL A 363 6.10 4.03 5.13
CA VAL A 363 5.18 5.05 5.61
C VAL A 363 4.68 5.84 4.41
N LEU A 364 3.37 6.03 4.31
CA LEU A 364 2.75 6.79 3.22
C LEU A 364 2.37 8.18 3.72
N GLY A 365 2.82 9.22 3.02
CA GLY A 365 2.42 10.60 3.21
C GLY A 365 1.25 10.97 2.31
N GLN A 366 0.52 12.00 2.70
CA GLN A 366 -0.51 12.60 1.87
C GLN A 366 0.13 13.63 0.92
N ASP A 367 -0.12 13.47 -0.37
CA ASP A 367 0.25 14.42 -1.42
C ASP A 367 -1.04 14.99 -2.03
N CYS A 368 -1.28 16.29 -1.81
CA CYS A 368 -2.42 17.01 -2.35
C CYS A 368 -1.93 18.00 -3.42
N PRO A 369 -2.54 18.05 -4.61
CA PRO A 369 -2.15 19.01 -5.63
C PRO A 369 -2.40 20.44 -5.17
N GLY A 370 -1.34 21.25 -5.13
CA GLY A 370 -1.42 22.69 -4.80
C GLY A 370 -0.79 23.09 -3.46
N ASP A 371 -0.19 22.15 -2.72
CA ASP A 371 0.64 22.42 -1.53
C ASP A 371 2.04 22.97 -1.87
#